data_AF-A0A174F5E4-F1
#
_entry.id   AF-A0A174F5E4-F1
#
_cell.length_a   1.000
_cell.length_b   1.000
_cell.length_c   1.000
_cell.angle_alpha   90.00
_cell.angle_beta   90.00
_cell.angle_gamma   90.00
#
_symmetry.space_group_name_H-M   'P 1'
#
loop_
_entity.id
_entity.type
_entity.pdbx_description
1 polymer ?
#
loop_
_entity_poly.entity_id
_entity_poly.type
_entity_poly.pdbx_seq_one_letter_code
_entity_poly.pdbx_strand_id
1 'polypeptide(L)'
;MSNNFKKILISAHYYTQDIVLTGKILRKLAKCMLDILKITAIYVVPSYFGTFEDKYKTQKYYEEEIYGVKVVRIRVLEFSKTNKKSIVKNIVSYFFGVMGMTFKVGK
;
A
#
# COMPACT_ATOMS: atom_id res chain seq x y z
N MET A 1 25.39 4.99 -18.31
CA MET A 1 24.86 3.60 -18.34
C MET A 1 23.48 3.58 -17.70
N SER A 2 22.42 3.43 -18.49
CA SER A 2 21.07 3.23 -17.94
C SER A 2 21.00 1.81 -17.40
N ASN A 3 21.19 1.63 -16.09
CA ASN A 3 20.88 0.36 -15.44
C ASN A 3 19.39 0.09 -15.65
N ASN A 4 19.10 -0.87 -16.52
CA ASN A 4 17.74 -1.23 -16.95
C ASN A 4 17.09 -2.11 -15.89
N PHE A 5 16.98 -1.59 -14.66
CA PHE A 5 16.39 -2.29 -13.54
C PHE A 5 14.96 -2.71 -13.89
N LYS A 6 14.68 -4.01 -13.78
CA LYS A 6 13.32 -4.54 -13.92
C LYS A 6 12.44 -3.89 -12.84
N LYS A 7 11.24 -3.47 -13.23
CA LYS A 7 10.25 -2.88 -12.32
C LYS A 7 9.45 -4.01 -11.66
N ILE A 8 9.21 -3.92 -10.36
CA ILE A 8 8.28 -4.79 -9.63
C ILE A 8 7.29 -3.95 -8.85
N LEU A 9 6.03 -4.37 -8.89
CA LEU A 9 4.94 -3.74 -8.15
C LEU A 9 4.45 -4.71 -7.08
N ILE A 10 4.48 -4.28 -5.81
CA ILE A 10 3.97 -5.06 -4.68
C ILE A 10 2.63 -4.46 -4.28
N SER A 11 1.56 -5.24 -4.27
CA SER A 11 0.26 -4.82 -3.72
C SER A 11 -0.04 -5.63 -2.47
N ALA A 12 -0.22 -4.98 -1.33
CA ALA A 12 -0.68 -5.67 -0.13
C ALA A 12 -1.56 -4.77 0.75
N HIS A 13 -2.21 -5.38 1.73
CA HIS A 13 -3.02 -4.63 2.68
C HIS A 13 -2.17 -3.92 3.76
N TYR A 14 -1.00 -4.47 4.10
CA TYR A 14 -0.13 -3.97 5.16
C TYR A 14 1.34 -3.91 4.75
N TYR A 15 1.96 -2.75 4.99
CA TYR A 15 3.39 -2.49 4.88
C TYR A 15 3.76 -1.40 5.87
N THR A 16 3.59 -1.72 7.15
CA THR A 16 3.89 -0.80 8.24
C THR A 16 4.87 -1.44 9.19
N GLN A 17 5.51 -0.60 9.99
CA GLN A 17 6.60 -0.97 10.88
C GLN A 17 6.16 -1.87 12.03
N ASP A 18 4.92 -1.77 12.53
CA ASP A 18 4.76 -2.04 13.96
C ASP A 18 3.77 -3.12 14.39
N ILE A 19 2.89 -3.64 13.53
CA ILE A 19 1.82 -4.54 14.02
C ILE A 19 1.80 -5.92 13.35
N VAL A 20 2.05 -6.02 12.04
CA VAL A 20 1.80 -7.26 11.28
C VAL A 20 3.10 -7.85 10.75
N LEU A 21 3.39 -9.11 11.09
CA LEU A 21 4.57 -9.87 10.65
C LEU A 21 4.74 -9.85 9.12
N THR A 22 3.65 -10.01 8.37
CA THR A 22 3.63 -9.96 6.91
C THR A 22 4.19 -8.64 6.36
N GLY A 23 3.82 -7.50 6.97
CA GLY A 23 4.33 -6.19 6.56
C GLY A 23 5.84 -6.05 6.82
N LYS A 24 6.32 -6.57 7.97
CA LYS A 24 7.74 -6.59 8.30
C LYS A 24 8.57 -7.41 7.30
N ILE A 25 8.09 -8.61 6.94
CA ILE A 25 8.75 -9.50 5.98
C ILE A 25 8.77 -8.87 4.58
N LEU A 26 7.63 -8.38 4.08
CA LEU A 26 7.54 -7.76 2.76
C LEU A 26 8.47 -6.55 2.63
N ARG A 27 8.57 -5.73 3.67
CA ARG A 27 9.50 -4.61 3.71
C ARG A 27 10.96 -5.06 3.68
N LYS A 28 11.32 -6.07 4.49
CA LYS A 28 12.69 -6.61 4.49
C LYS A 28 13.05 -7.16 3.11
N LEU A 29 12.14 -7.93 2.50
CA LEU A 29 12.30 -8.47 1.16
C LEU A 29 12.50 -7.37 0.13
N ALA A 30 11.63 -6.34 0.13
CA ALA A 30 11.75 -5.20 -0.77
C ALA A 30 13.10 -4.50 -0.61
N LYS A 31 13.51 -4.19 0.62
CA LYS A 31 14.80 -3.53 0.89
C LYS A 31 15.98 -4.33 0.35
N CYS A 32 15.97 -5.66 0.52
CA CYS A 32 17.03 -6.55 0.07
C CYS A 32 17.09 -6.72 -1.47
N MET A 33 16.11 -6.22 -2.22
CA MET A 33 16.04 -6.34 -3.67
C MET A 33 16.20 -4.99 -4.40
N LEU A 34 16.42 -3.89 -3.67
CA LEU A 34 16.52 -2.54 -4.26
C LEU A 34 17.74 -2.35 -5.17
N ASP A 35 18.80 -3.12 -4.96
CA ASP A 35 19.99 -3.19 -5.79
C ASP A 35 19.79 -3.97 -7.09
N ILE A 36 18.67 -4.69 -7.23
CA ILE A 36 18.35 -5.56 -8.38
C ILE A 36 17.09 -5.07 -9.12
N LEU A 37 16.15 -4.43 -8.41
CA LEU A 37 14.82 -4.09 -8.91
C LEU A 37 14.42 -2.65 -8.53
N LYS A 38 13.66 -2.01 -9.44
CA LYS A 38 12.90 -0.80 -9.10
C LYS A 38 11.58 -1.22 -8.47
N ILE A 39 11.45 -1.01 -7.16
CA ILE A 39 10.30 -1.47 -6.38
C ILE A 39 9.36 -0.30 -6.14
N THR A 40 8.09 -0.49 -6.51
CA THR A 40 6.98 0.35 -6.04
C THR A 40 5.99 -0.51 -5.29
N ALA A 41 5.42 0.04 -4.24
CA ALA A 41 4.75 -0.75 -3.23
C ALA A 41 3.43 -0.05 -2.82
N ILE A 42 2.30 -0.66 -3.17
CA ILE A 42 0.96 -0.11 -2.99
C ILE A 42 0.33 -0.75 -1.75
N TYR A 43 -0.10 0.09 -0.81
CA TYR A 43 -0.67 -0.35 0.46
C TYR A 43 -1.87 0.47 0.88
N VAL A 44 -2.61 -0.02 1.87
CA VAL A 44 -3.70 0.75 2.49
C VAL A 44 -3.15 1.67 3.56
N VAL A 45 -3.79 2.82 3.74
CA VAL A 45 -3.55 3.65 4.94
C VAL A 45 -3.78 2.81 6.21
N PRO A 46 -3.00 2.99 7.28
CA PRO A 46 -3.17 2.17 8.48
C PRO A 46 -4.59 2.31 9.06
N SER A 47 -5.39 1.24 8.97
CA SER A 47 -6.79 1.23 9.39
C SER A 47 -7.19 -0.05 10.14
N TYR A 48 -6.27 -0.60 10.95
CA TYR A 48 -6.43 -1.91 11.62
C TYR A 48 -7.69 -2.01 12.48
N PHE A 49 -8.08 -0.90 13.13
CA PHE A 49 -9.27 -0.82 13.96
C PHE A 49 -10.52 -0.39 13.20
N GLY A 50 -10.43 -0.21 11.89
CA GLY A 50 -11.55 0.20 11.04
C GLY A 50 -11.57 1.70 10.74
N THR A 51 -10.85 2.51 11.51
CA THR A 51 -10.67 3.95 11.31
C THR A 51 -9.22 4.29 11.01
N PHE A 52 -8.97 5.46 10.42
CA PHE A 52 -7.62 5.97 10.14
C PHE A 52 -7.48 7.45 10.51
N GLU A 53 -6.24 7.90 10.71
CA GLU A 53 -5.94 9.27 11.12
C GLU A 53 -6.45 10.32 10.12
N ASP A 54 -6.83 11.50 10.62
CA ASP A 54 -7.42 12.57 9.80
C ASP A 54 -6.51 13.05 8.66
N LYS A 55 -5.19 12.94 8.81
CA LYS A 55 -4.21 13.24 7.76
C LYS A 55 -4.44 12.44 6.48
N TYR A 56 -5.08 11.27 6.59
CA TYR A 56 -5.40 10.40 5.46
C TYR A 56 -6.82 10.60 4.90
N LYS A 57 -7.58 11.59 5.37
CA LYS A 57 -8.97 11.85 4.92
C LYS A 57 -9.08 12.79 3.71
N THR A 58 -8.04 13.49 3.31
CA THR A 58 -8.12 14.54 2.28
C THR A 58 -7.96 14.01 0.85
N GLN A 59 -7.03 13.08 0.63
CA GLN A 59 -6.66 12.54 -0.68
C GLN A 59 -6.93 11.04 -0.79
N LYS A 60 -7.04 10.54 -2.03
CA LYS A 60 -7.22 9.10 -2.30
C LYS A 60 -5.89 8.33 -2.26
N TYR A 61 -4.82 8.99 -2.66
CA TYR A 61 -3.49 8.41 -2.79
C TYR A 61 -2.48 9.29 -2.05
N TYR A 62 -1.55 8.66 -1.32
CA TYR A 62 -0.46 9.33 -0.63
C TYR A 62 0.84 8.67 -1.04
N GLU A 63 1.76 9.44 -1.61
CA GLU A 63 3.07 8.95 -2.02
C GLU A 63 4.09 9.21 -0.90
N GLU A 64 4.87 8.18 -0.59
CA GLU A 64 5.89 8.20 0.46
C GLU A 64 7.11 7.43 -0.06
N GLU A 65 8.28 7.68 0.53
CA GLU A 65 9.45 6.84 0.36
C GLU A 65 9.84 6.24 1.70
N ILE A 66 9.90 4.91 1.77
CA ILE A 66 10.20 4.18 3.01
C ILE A 66 11.44 3.32 2.76
N TYR A 67 12.57 3.72 3.34
CA TYR A 67 13.88 3.04 3.19
C TYR A 67 14.30 2.81 1.73
N GLY A 68 14.10 3.80 0.86
CA GLY A 68 14.43 3.70 -0.57
C GLY A 68 13.40 2.97 -1.43
N VAL A 69 12.31 2.46 -0.83
CA VAL A 69 11.18 1.88 -1.56
C VAL A 69 10.12 2.96 -1.78
N LYS A 70 9.68 3.14 -3.03
CA LYS A 70 8.53 3.99 -3.34
C LYS A 70 7.26 3.34 -2.85
N VAL A 71 6.52 4.05 -2.01
CA VAL A 71 5.30 3.57 -1.38
C VAL A 71 4.13 4.46 -1.78
N VAL A 72 3.01 3.83 -2.13
CA VAL A 72 1.77 4.53 -2.39
C VAL A 72 0.69 4.00 -1.45
N ARG A 73 0.24 4.83 -0.52
CA ARG A 73 -0.89 4.50 0.36
C ARG A 73 -2.20 4.86 -0.31
N ILE A 74 -3.18 4.00 -0.14
CA ILE A 74 -4.52 4.15 -0.68
C ILE A 74 -5.48 4.36 0.48
N ARG A 75 -6.23 5.46 0.41
CA ARG A 75 -7.37 5.66 1.30
C ARG A 75 -8.48 4.69 0.93
N VAL A 76 -8.94 3.93 1.92
CA VAL A 76 -10.12 3.07 1.82
C VAL A 76 -11.24 3.65 2.66
N LEU A 77 -12.47 3.14 2.49
CA LEU A 77 -13.58 3.51 3.37
C LEU A 77 -13.35 2.92 4.76
N GLU A 78 -13.64 3.69 5.82
CA GLU A 78 -13.65 3.17 7.18
C GLU A 78 -14.71 2.07 7.34
N PHE A 79 -14.47 1.12 8.25
CA PHE A 79 -15.36 -0.02 8.47
C PHE A 79 -15.50 -0.34 9.96
N SER A 80 -16.53 -1.10 10.30
CA SER A 80 -16.72 -1.69 11.62
C SER A 80 -16.69 -3.22 11.51
N LYS A 81 -15.98 -3.88 12.42
CA LYS A 81 -15.86 -5.35 12.48
C LYS A 81 -17.20 -6.06 12.68
N THR A 82 -18.18 -5.38 13.27
CA THR A 82 -19.53 -5.92 13.49
C THR A 82 -20.47 -5.67 12.30
N ASN A 83 -20.10 -4.78 11.37
CA ASN A 83 -20.95 -4.40 10.24
C ASN A 83 -20.41 -4.97 8.91
N LYS A 84 -20.97 -6.11 8.48
CA LYS A 84 -20.63 -6.79 7.23
C LYS A 84 -20.70 -5.88 6.00
N LYS A 85 -21.69 -4.99 5.92
CA LYS A 85 -21.83 -4.06 4.78
C LYS A 85 -20.65 -3.10 4.68
N SER A 86 -20.16 -2.60 5.83
CA SER A 86 -19.00 -1.71 5.86
C SER A 86 -17.70 -2.41 5.45
N ILE A 87 -17.54 -3.69 5.81
CA ILE A 87 -16.40 -4.52 5.41
C ILE A 87 -16.38 -4.73 3.90
N VAL A 88 -17.52 -5.07 3.29
CA VAL A 88 -17.62 -5.23 1.83
C VAL A 88 -17.27 -3.92 1.12
N LYS A 89 -17.78 -2.78 1.60
CA LYS A 89 -17.43 -1.46 1.03
C LYS A 89 -15.94 -1.16 1.13
N ASN A 90 -15.29 -1.51 2.24
CA ASN A 90 -13.85 -1.35 2.42
C ASN A 90 -13.06 -2.20 1.40
N ILE A 91 -13.39 -3.49 1.25
CA ILE A 91 -12.74 -4.40 0.29
C ILE A 91 -12.89 -3.90 -1.15
N VAL A 92 -14.08 -3.48 -1.53
CA VAL A 92 -14.35 -2.94 -2.86
C VAL A 92 -13.56 -1.64 -3.09
N SER A 93 -13.53 -0.76 -2.09
CA SER A 93 -12.72 0.47 -2.13
C SER A 93 -11.23 0.18 -2.29
N TYR A 94 -10.71 -0.85 -1.62
CA TYR A 94 -9.33 -1.30 -1.75
C TYR A 94 -9.05 -1.80 -3.17
N PHE A 95 -9.87 -2.73 -3.67
CA PHE A 95 -9.68 -3.34 -4.99
C PHE A 95 -9.59 -2.29 -6.11
N PHE A 96 -10.57 -1.38 -6.20
CA PHE A 96 -10.56 -0.33 -7.22
C PHE A 96 -9.49 0.73 -6.98
N GLY A 97 -9.13 0.98 -5.71
CA GLY A 97 -8.01 1.86 -5.37
C GLY A 97 -6.69 1.33 -5.93
N VAL A 98 -6.38 0.06 -5.66
CA VAL A 98 -5.15 -0.62 -6.11
C VAL A 98 -5.14 -0.72 -7.62
N MET A 99 -6.23 -1.19 -8.24
CA MET A 99 -6.30 -1.33 -9.69
C MET A 99 -6.01 0.00 -10.40
N GLY A 100 -6.61 1.09 -9.93
CA GLY A 100 -6.35 2.43 -10.47
C GLY A 100 -4.91 2.90 -10.29
N MET A 101 -4.26 2.56 -9.17
CA MET A 101 -2.86 2.92 -8.94
C MET A 101 -1.89 2.05 -9.75
N THR A 102 -2.17 0.76 -9.90
CA THR A 102 -1.39 -0.15 -10.75
C THR A 102 -1.30 0.36 -12.19
N PHE A 103 -2.40 0.84 -12.76
CA PHE A 103 -2.40 1.46 -14.09
C PHE A 103 -1.61 2.77 -14.17
N LYS A 104 -1.53 3.54 -13.07
CA LYS A 104 -0.75 4.79 -13.02
C LYS A 104 0.75 4.53 -12.91
N VAL A 105 1.16 3.59 -12.08
CA VAL A 105 2.58 3.24 -11.83
C VAL A 105 3.18 2.41 -12.97
N GLY A 106 2.35 1.67 -13.72
CA GLY A 106 2.77 0.83 -14.83
C GLY A 106 3.18 1.57 -16.12
N LYS A 107 2.99 2.89 -16.20
CA LYS A 107 3.52 3.74 -17.28
C LYS A 107 4.99 4.09 -17.04
#